data_AF-A0A3E0PFX2-F1
#
_entry.id   AF-A0A3E0PFX2-F1
#
_cell.length_a   1.000
_cell.length_b   1.000
_cell.length_c   1.000
_cell.angle_alpha   90.00
_cell.angle_beta   90.00
_cell.angle_gamma   90.00
#
_symmetry.space_group_name_H-M   'P 1'
#
loop_
_entity.id
_entity.type
_entity.pdbx_description
1 polymer ?
#
loop_
_entity_poly.entity_id
_entity_poly.type
_entity_poly.pdbx_seq_one_letter_code
_entity_poly.pdbx_strand_id
1 'polypeptide(L)' 'MNLKNRLAGPRADYLLLIVQRPRGWTPQKPDEIPPDSEVLAVHHVASIDEARDDMYRCNRLALRHNLPRWAVVQSGGGDL' A
#
# COMPACT_ATOMS: atom_id res chain seq x y z
N MET A 1 -23.55 -22.87 25.40
CA MET A 1 -23.36 -21.40 25.37
C MET A 1 -22.25 -21.12 24.35
N ASN A 2 -22.62 -20.79 23.11
CA ASN A 2 -21.67 -20.71 21.99
C ASN A 2 -21.16 -19.27 21.84
N LEU A 3 -19.87 -19.06 22.11
CA LEU A 3 -19.18 -17.79 21.90
C LEU A 3 -18.97 -17.58 20.39
N LYS A 4 -20.00 -17.10 19.68
CA LYS A 4 -19.86 -16.66 18.28
C LYS A 4 -19.24 -15.27 18.24
N ASN A 5 -18.00 -15.15 18.69
CA ASN A 5 -17.19 -13.97 18.46
C ASN A 5 -16.59 -14.05 17.04
N ARG A 6 -17.44 -13.97 16.02
CA ARG A 6 -16.98 -13.62 14.67
C ARG A 6 -17.04 -12.10 14.58
N LEU A 7 -16.00 -11.47 15.12
CA LEU A 7 -15.55 -10.16 14.67
C LEU A 7 -15.23 -10.33 13.17
N ALA A 8 -16.25 -10.20 12.32
CA ALA A 8 -16.03 -9.81 10.95
C ALA A 8 -15.49 -8.39 11.02
N GLY A 9 -14.17 -8.27 11.21
CA GLY A 9 -13.49 -6.99 11.12
C GLY A 9 -13.85 -6.34 9.78
N PRO A 10 -13.93 -5.00 9.72
CA PRO A 10 -14.24 -4.31 8.48
C PRO A 10 -13.29 -4.84 7.40
N ARG A 11 -13.87 -5.42 6.35
CA ARG A 11 -13.14 -5.80 5.14
C ARG A 11 -12.59 -4.49 4.61
N ALA A 12 -11.32 -4.20 4.83
CA ALA A 12 -10.77 -2.90 4.48
C ALA A 12 -10.99 -2.66 2.99
N ASP A 13 -11.71 -1.59 2.67
CA ASP A 13 -12.03 -1.20 1.30
C ASP A 13 -10.78 -0.75 0.53
N TYR A 14 -9.66 -0.57 1.23
CA TYR A 14 -8.39 -0.08 0.71
C TYR A 14 -7.22 -0.87 1.29
N LEU A 15 -6.24 -1.09 0.41
CA LEU A 15 -4.97 -1.74 0.73
C LEU A 15 -3.84 -0.76 0.47
N LEU A 16 -2.93 -0.66 1.42
CA LEU A 16 -1.61 -0.07 1.24
C LEU A 16 -0.61 -1.21 1.01
N LEU A 17 -0.09 -1.29 -0.21
CA LEU A 17 0.90 -2.28 -0.63
C LEU A 17 2.29 -1.68 -0.48
N ILE A 18 3.21 -2.43 0.14
CA ILE A 18 4.64 -2.15 0.04
C ILE A 18 5.20 -3.06 -1.04
N VAL A 19 5.81 -2.48 -2.05
CA VAL A 19 6.33 -3.19 -3.22
C VAL A 19 7.83 -2.97 -3.39
N GLN A 20 8.48 -3.91 -4.07
CA GLN A 20 9.86 -3.79 -4.48
C GLN A 20 9.97 -2.79 -5.63
N ARG A 21 10.78 -1.74 -5.45
CA ARG A 21 11.05 -0.75 -6.51
C ARG A 21 11.72 -1.45 -7.71
N PRO A 22 11.17 -1.33 -8.93
CA PRO A 22 11.72 -2.01 -10.10
C PRO A 22 13.09 -1.46 -10.49
N ARG A 23 13.93 -2.30 -11.08
CA ARG A 23 15.23 -1.86 -11.60
C ARG A 23 15.02 -0.90 -12.77
N GLY A 24 15.75 0.22 -12.76
CA GLY A 24 15.66 1.25 -13.80
C GLY A 24 14.47 2.20 -13.64
N TRP A 25 13.51 1.91 -12.75
CA TRP A 25 12.44 2.84 -12.44
C TRP A 25 12.90 3.86 -11.40
N THR A 26 12.84 5.14 -11.77
CA THR A 26 13.34 6.26 -10.96
C THR A 26 12.22 7.27 -10.73
N PRO A 27 11.35 7.03 -9.74
CA PRO A 27 10.23 7.93 -9.47
C PRO A 27 10.75 9.32 -9.09
N GLN A 28 10.08 10.35 -9.58
CA GLN A 28 10.34 11.76 -9.27
C GLN A 28 9.33 12.32 -8.26
N LYS A 29 8.15 11.70 -8.18
CA LYS A 29 7.06 12.09 -7.30
C LYS A 29 6.59 10.91 -6.43
N PRO A 30 6.07 11.17 -5.22
CA PRO A 30 5.69 10.12 -4.30
C PRO A 30 4.43 9.33 -4.70
N ASP A 31 3.66 9.80 -5.68
CA ASP A 31 2.41 9.21 -6.16
C ASP A 31 2.57 8.44 -7.48
N GLU A 32 3.81 8.33 -8.00
CA GLU A 32 4.07 7.51 -9.18
C GLU A 32 3.86 6.02 -8.87
N ILE A 33 3.20 5.34 -9.81
CA ILE A 33 2.90 3.92 -9.72
C ILE A 33 3.99 3.16 -10.51
N PRO A 34 4.67 2.19 -9.89
CA PRO A 34 5.65 1.38 -10.59
C PRO A 34 4.97 0.46 -11.62
N PRO A 35 5.62 0.19 -12.78
CA PRO A 35 5.00 -0.57 -13.87
C PRO A 35 4.88 -2.09 -13.60
N ASP A 36 5.84 -2.69 -12.90
CA ASP A 36 5.83 -4.12 -12.56
C ASP A 36 6.61 -4.31 -11.26
N SER A 37 5.93 -4.67 -10.17
CA SER A 37 6.55 -4.74 -8.84
C SER A 37 6.04 -5.91 -8.03
N GLU A 38 6.99 -6.57 -7.36
CA GLU A 38 6.69 -7.61 -6.38
C GLU A 38 6.09 -6.98 -5.11
N VAL A 39 4.94 -7.48 -4.68
CA VAL A 39 4.32 -7.09 -3.40
C VAL A 39 5.07 -7.76 -2.25
N LEU A 40 5.67 -6.94 -1.39
CA LEU A 40 6.42 -7.38 -0.21
C LEU A 40 5.54 -7.42 1.04
N ALA A 41 4.58 -6.51 1.16
CA ALA A 41 3.64 -6.46 2.28
C ALA A 41 2.30 -5.83 1.88
N VAL A 42 1.25 -6.23 2.59
CA VAL A 42 -0.12 -5.73 2.42
C VAL A 42 -0.64 -5.23 3.76
N HIS A 43 -1.07 -3.97 3.79
CA HIS A 43 -1.68 -3.36 4.97
C HIS A 43 -3.13 -2.99 4.67
N HIS A 44 -4.04 -3.43 5.52
CA HIS A 44 -5.45 -3.08 5.46
C HIS A 44 -5.65 -1.76 6.20
N VAL A 45 -6.26 -0.78 5.53
CA VAL A 45 -6.46 0.57 6.08
C VAL A 45 -7.94 0.94 6.05
N ALA A 46 -8.38 1.75 7.01
CA ALA A 46 -9.81 1.99 7.22
C ALA A 46 -10.40 2.97 6.19
N SER A 47 -9.56 3.76 5.52
CA SER A 47 -10.01 4.75 4.54
C SER A 47 -8.97 4.99 3.44
N ILE A 48 -9.43 5.51 2.30
CA ILE A 48 -8.56 5.93 1.20
C ILE A 48 -7.64 7.09 1.59
N ASP A 49 -8.10 7.98 2.46
CA ASP A 49 -7.32 9.14 2.90
C ASP A 49 -6.15 8.70 3.77
N GLU A 50 -6.40 7.79 4.72
CA GLU A 50 -5.34 7.14 5.52
C GLU A 50 -4.33 6.41 4.61
N ALA A 51 -4.83 5.63 3.64
CA ALA A 51 -3.99 4.91 2.67
C ALA A 51 -3.04 5.86 1.92
N ARG A 52 -3.59 6.99 1.42
CA ARG A 52 -2.84 7.99 0.65
C ARG A 52 -1.83 8.71 1.52
N ASP A 53 -2.22 9.14 2.71
CA ASP A 53 -1.31 9.82 3.64
C ASP A 53 -0.10 8.95 3.99
N ASP A 54 -0.33 7.67 4.28
CA ASP A 54 0.75 6.71 4.53
C ASP A 54 1.58 6.44 3.28
N MET A 55 0.97 6.31 2.10
CA MET A 55 1.69 6.18 0.83
C MET A 55 2.63 7.37 0.61
N TYR A 56 2.13 8.61 0.72
CA TYR A 56 2.94 9.81 0.56
C TYR A 56 4.06 9.89 1.60
N ARG A 57 3.80 9.50 2.85
CA ARG A 57 4.81 9.47 3.91
C ARG A 57 5.93 8.47 3.60
N CYS A 58 5.57 7.24 3.25
CA CYS A 58 6.52 6.18 2.87
C CYS A 58 7.34 6.55 1.63
N ASN A 59 6.68 7.06 0.58
CA ASN A 59 7.33 7.34 -0.69
C ASN A 59 8.22 8.58 -0.64
N ARG A 60 7.85 9.62 0.13
CA ARG A 60 8.77 10.75 0.37
C ARG A 60 10.04 10.30 1.10
N LEU A 61 9.91 9.39 2.06
CA LEU A 61 11.06 8.83 2.75
C LEU A 61 11.91 7.99 1.78
N ALA A 62 11.26 7.17 0.95
CA ALA A 62 11.93 6.35 -0.06
C ALA A 62 12.68 7.20 -1.09
N LEU A 63 12.10 8.31 -1.55
CA LEU A 63 12.79 9.27 -2.43
C LEU A 63 13.99 9.90 -1.74
N ARG A 64 13.80 10.44 -0.53
CA ARG A 64 14.85 11.13 0.21
C ARG A 64 16.07 10.24 0.48
N HIS A 65 15.84 8.96 0.76
CA HIS A 65 16.90 8.02 1.14
C HIS A 65 17.21 6.98 0.06
N ASN A 66 16.65 7.15 -1.14
CA ASN A 66 16.80 6.21 -2.26
C ASN A 66 16.52 4.74 -1.88
N LEU A 67 15.44 4.50 -1.14
CA LEU A 67 15.10 3.17 -0.63
C LEU A 67 14.60 2.25 -1.75
N PRO A 68 14.84 0.93 -1.64
CA PRO A 68 14.40 -0.04 -2.64
C PRO A 68 12.91 -0.39 -2.53
N ARG A 69 12.15 0.27 -1.66
CA ARG A 69 10.73 -0.04 -1.38
C ARG A 69 9.86 1.15 -1.76
N TRP A 70 8.65 0.84 -2.21
CA TRP A 70 7.66 1.83 -2.60
C TRP A 70 6.30 1.45 -2.08
N ALA A 71 5.46 2.43 -1.77
CA ALA A 71 4.10 2.24 -1.31
C ALA A 71 3.11 2.52 -2.46
N VAL A 72 2.08 1.70 -2.59
CA VAL A 72 1.01 1.84 -3.59
C VAL A 72 -0.32 1.63 -2.90
N VAL A 73 -1.35 2.39 -3.29
CA VAL A 73 -2.71 2.22 -2.77
C VAL A 73 -3.55 1.49 -3.82
N GLN A 74 -4.27 0.46 -3.37
CA GLN A 74 -5.24 -0.27 -4.18
C GLN A 74 -6.60 -0.25 -3.49
N SER A 75 -7.67 -0.07 -4.24
CA SER A 75 -9.03 -0.32 -3.74
C SER A 75 -9.26 -1.83 -3.67
N GLY A 76 -9.65 -2.33 -2.49
CA GLY A 76 -9.90 -3.75 -2.20
C GLY A 76 -11.08 -4.39 -2.95
N GLY A 77 -11.66 -3.69 -3.93
CA GLY A 77 -12.75 -4.15 -4.78
C GLY A 77 -12.39 -4.33 -6.26
N GLY A 78 -11.11 -4.20 -6.64
CA GLY A 78 -10.64 -4.54 -7.99
C GLY A 78 -10.03 -5.94 -8.00
N ASP A 79 -10.61 -6.85 -8.78
CA ASP A 79 -10.09 -8.21 -9.00
C ASP A 79 -8.60 -8.19 -9.36
N LEU A 80 -7.84 -9.08 -8.72
CA LEU A 80 -6.42 -9.37 -9.01
C LEU A 80 -6.27 -10.12 -10.34
#